data_AF-A0A1F6VBZ3-F1
#
_entry.id   AF-A0A1F6VBZ3-F1
#
_cell.length_a   1.000
_cell.length_b   1.000
_cell.length_c   1.000
_cell.angle_alpha   90.00
_cell.angle_beta   90.00
_cell.angle_gamma   90.00
#
_symmetry.space_group_name_H-M   'P 1'
#
loop_
_entity.id
_entity.type
_entity.pdbx_description
1 polymer ?
#
loop_
_entity_poly.entity_id
_entity_poly.type
_entity_poly.pdbx_seq_one_letter_code
_entity_poly.pdbx_strand_id
1 'polypeptide(L)'
;MTERCRVRLNLLSSISKDIYFVHSVYDYEFRIQSPFAVYETITEALPELNENKLFANMIPIEHFKAARQQLGLDPVRLNNLSGPEAVAEIDRAISGAVPTGVKAPRSIREILEATKQINREHFSALWKQMGTTEAHMTIGNDLQSVFALLECFGCWPDSEEVYKKGSRFPDAQHTFNASHFDVLVTRDKGMKNRAQAAYAVLGVGTRVMLTSEYETYMLQS
;
A
#
# COMPACT_ATOMS: atom_id res chain seq x y z
N MET A 1 26.45 -11.44 1.35
CA MET A 1 26.00 -10.15 1.95
C MET A 1 27.06 -9.09 1.69
N THR A 2 26.68 -7.87 1.29
CA THR A 2 27.63 -6.76 1.04
C THR A 2 27.99 -6.02 2.33
N GLU A 3 29.10 -5.28 2.34
CA GLU A 3 29.52 -4.48 3.51
C GLU A 3 28.50 -3.40 3.87
N ARG A 4 27.91 -2.76 2.85
CA ARG A 4 26.82 -1.80 3.03
C ARG A 4 25.61 -2.41 3.74
N CYS A 5 25.24 -3.65 3.42
CA CYS A 5 24.16 -4.35 4.11
C CYS A 5 24.53 -4.64 5.57
N ARG A 6 25.76 -5.10 5.84
CA ARG A 6 26.23 -5.38 7.20
C ARG A 6 26.15 -4.15 8.11
N VAL A 7 26.64 -3.00 7.66
CA VAL A 7 26.55 -1.73 8.40
C VAL A 7 25.09 -1.36 8.71
N ARG A 8 24.18 -1.55 7.76
CA ARG A 8 22.75 -1.27 7.97
C ARG A 8 22.10 -2.22 8.97
N LEU A 9 22.40 -3.52 8.92
CA LEU A 9 21.86 -4.49 9.87
C LEU A 9 22.37 -4.23 11.29
N ASN A 10 23.65 -3.84 11.45
CA ASN A 10 24.20 -3.40 12.73
C ASN A 10 23.47 -2.16 13.27
N LEU A 11 23.25 -1.16 12.42
CA LEU A 11 22.48 0.02 12.81
C LEU A 11 21.07 -0.36 13.25
N LEU A 12 20.36 -1.17 12.46
CA LEU A 12 19.01 -1.65 12.79
C LEU A 12 18.98 -2.35 14.14
N SER A 13 19.92 -3.26 14.40
CA SER A 13 20.04 -3.96 15.69
C SER A 13 20.21 -2.97 16.86
N SER A 14 21.08 -1.95 16.68
CA SER A 14 21.32 -0.94 17.72
C SER A 14 20.11 -0.06 18.03
N ILE A 15 19.29 0.28 17.03
CA ILE A 15 18.15 1.18 17.21
C ILE A 15 16.88 0.43 17.63
N SER A 16 16.63 -0.75 17.05
CA SER A 16 15.42 -1.53 17.35
C SER A 16 15.58 -2.43 18.57
N LYS A 17 16.82 -2.57 19.09
CA LYS A 17 17.16 -3.53 20.15
C LYS A 17 16.74 -4.95 19.78
N ASP A 18 16.95 -5.29 18.51
CA ASP A 18 16.54 -6.56 17.90
C ASP A 18 15.03 -6.86 17.97
N ILE A 19 14.19 -5.86 18.26
CA ILE A 19 12.74 -6.02 18.13
C ILE A 19 12.37 -5.92 16.65
N TYR A 20 11.60 -6.89 16.17
CA TYR A 20 11.09 -6.98 14.82
C TYR A 20 9.63 -7.41 14.82
N PHE A 21 8.84 -6.96 13.84
CA PHE A 21 7.45 -7.37 13.66
C PHE A 21 7.34 -8.43 12.57
N VAL A 22 6.93 -9.64 12.95
CA VAL A 22 6.70 -10.72 11.99
C VAL A 22 5.29 -10.58 11.41
N HIS A 23 5.23 -10.55 10.08
CA HIS A 23 3.99 -10.64 9.32
C HIS A 23 4.10 -11.80 8.32
N SER A 24 3.49 -12.94 8.67
CA SER A 24 3.34 -14.10 7.80
C SER A 24 1.92 -14.62 7.84
N VAL A 25 1.61 -15.62 7.01
CA VAL A 25 0.30 -16.31 7.03
C VAL A 25 0.03 -16.97 8.38
N TYR A 26 1.08 -17.30 9.15
CA TYR A 26 0.97 -18.04 10.42
C TYR A 26 1.21 -17.18 11.65
N ASP A 27 2.00 -16.11 11.52
CA ASP A 27 2.53 -15.34 12.64
C ASP A 27 2.28 -13.85 12.45
N TYR A 28 1.81 -13.20 13.52
CA TYR A 28 1.48 -11.78 13.53
C TYR A 28 1.79 -11.16 14.89
N GLU A 29 3.06 -10.90 15.15
CA GLU A 29 3.53 -10.49 16.49
C GLU A 29 4.89 -9.81 16.45
N PHE A 30 5.21 -9.08 17.52
CA PHE A 30 6.57 -8.62 17.76
C PHE A 30 7.43 -9.77 18.32
N ARG A 31 8.61 -9.95 17.74
CA ARG A 31 9.63 -10.90 18.19
C ARG A 31 10.93 -10.18 18.50
N ILE A 32 11.75 -10.81 19.33
CA ILE A 32 13.14 -10.40 19.55
C ILE A 32 14.01 -11.33 18.72
N GLN A 33 14.62 -10.81 17.66
CA GLN A 33 15.48 -11.56 16.77
C GLN A 33 16.50 -10.64 16.09
N SER A 34 17.75 -11.09 16.00
CA SER A 34 18.81 -10.34 15.33
C SER A 34 18.44 -10.05 13.87
N PRO A 35 18.62 -8.80 13.38
CA PRO A 35 18.42 -8.47 11.97
C PRO A 35 19.22 -9.33 10.99
N PHE A 36 20.33 -9.92 11.43
CA PHE A 36 21.11 -10.87 10.62
C PHE A 36 20.36 -12.18 10.37
N ALA A 37 19.76 -12.76 11.41
CA ALA A 37 18.97 -13.99 11.28
C ALA A 37 17.70 -13.77 10.46
N VAL A 38 17.08 -12.60 10.59
CA VAL A 38 15.93 -12.20 9.75
C VAL A 38 16.35 -12.06 8.28
N TYR A 39 17.48 -11.41 8.01
CA TYR A 39 18.02 -11.28 6.65
C TYR A 39 18.29 -12.64 6.02
N GLU A 40 18.95 -13.55 6.74
CA GLU A 40 19.22 -14.92 6.27
C GLU A 40 17.93 -15.64 5.90
N THR A 41 16.93 -15.64 6.79
CA THR A 41 15.62 -16.27 6.57
C THR A 41 14.94 -15.76 5.29
N ILE A 42 14.93 -14.44 5.08
CA ILE A 42 14.33 -13.83 3.88
C ILE A 42 15.09 -14.21 2.61
N THR A 43 16.42 -14.32 2.68
CA THR A 43 17.26 -14.64 1.52
C THR A 43 17.34 -16.14 1.19
N GLU A 44 17.13 -17.01 2.17
CA GLU A 44 17.07 -18.46 1.97
C GLU A 44 15.74 -18.91 1.35
N ALA A 45 14.64 -18.21 1.65
CA ALA A 45 13.34 -18.43 1.02
C ALA A 45 13.35 -17.88 -0.42
N LEU A 46 13.85 -18.66 -1.37
CA LEU A 46 13.68 -18.37 -2.80
C LEU A 46 12.37 -18.96 -3.31
N PRO A 47 11.38 -18.15 -3.71
CA PRO A 47 10.52 -18.51 -4.80
C PRO A 47 11.15 -18.00 -6.10
N GLU A 48 11.39 -18.90 -7.06
CA GLU A 48 11.68 -18.55 -8.45
C GLU A 48 10.55 -17.71 -9.09
N LEU A 49 9.39 -17.64 -8.42
CA LEU A 49 8.24 -16.85 -8.80
C LEU A 49 8.34 -15.42 -8.23
N ASN A 50 8.66 -14.46 -9.10
CA ASN A 50 8.48 -13.04 -8.77
C ASN A 50 6.99 -12.67 -8.93
N GLU A 51 6.20 -12.96 -7.90
CA GLU A 51 4.76 -12.68 -7.83
C GLU A 51 4.46 -11.21 -8.12
N ASN A 52 5.26 -10.29 -7.57
CA ASN A 52 5.10 -8.86 -7.83
C ASN A 52 5.19 -8.55 -9.32
N LYS A 53 6.17 -9.11 -10.04
CA LYS A 53 6.29 -8.93 -11.50
C LYS A 53 5.14 -9.57 -12.27
N LEU A 54 4.65 -10.72 -11.81
CA LEU A 54 3.52 -11.43 -12.41
C LEU A 54 2.23 -10.62 -12.30
N PHE A 55 1.91 -10.11 -11.11
CA PHE A 55 0.69 -9.35 -10.85
C PHE A 55 0.80 -7.88 -11.26
N ALA A 56 2.02 -7.31 -11.33
CA ALA A 56 2.21 -5.89 -11.62
C ALA A 56 1.67 -5.46 -13.00
N ASN A 57 1.65 -6.38 -13.96
CA ASN A 57 1.35 -6.06 -15.36
C ASN A 57 0.12 -6.83 -15.91
N MET A 58 -0.72 -7.39 -15.05
CA MET A 58 -1.92 -8.11 -15.51
C MET A 58 -2.92 -7.21 -16.25
N ILE A 59 -2.96 -5.92 -15.91
CA ILE A 59 -3.75 -4.92 -16.63
C ILE A 59 -2.78 -3.97 -17.35
N PRO A 60 -2.83 -3.88 -18.69
CA PRO A 60 -2.00 -2.94 -19.44
C PRO A 60 -2.32 -1.49 -19.07
N ILE A 61 -1.28 -0.65 -18.98
CA ILE A 61 -1.39 0.76 -18.57
C ILE A 61 -2.35 1.59 -19.45
N GLU A 62 -2.51 1.21 -20.72
CA GLU A 62 -3.41 1.89 -21.66
C GLU A 62 -4.88 1.75 -21.26
N HIS A 63 -5.28 0.63 -20.65
CA HIS A 63 -6.64 0.48 -20.13
C HIS A 63 -6.90 1.44 -18.96
N PHE A 64 -5.90 1.67 -18.11
CA PHE A 64 -6.00 2.66 -17.04
C PHE A 64 -6.10 4.08 -17.56
N LYS A 65 -5.30 4.44 -18.57
CA LYS A 65 -5.40 5.75 -19.23
C LYS A 65 -6.79 5.97 -19.83
N ALA A 66 -7.34 4.96 -20.52
CA ALA A 66 -8.68 5.04 -21.12
C ALA A 66 -9.78 5.20 -20.07
N ALA A 67 -9.77 4.39 -19.00
CA ALA A 67 -10.75 4.49 -17.92
C ALA A 67 -10.70 5.86 -17.22
N ARG A 68 -9.50 6.38 -16.98
CA ARG A 68 -9.29 7.72 -16.41
C ARG A 68 -9.87 8.83 -17.26
N GLN A 69 -9.64 8.76 -18.57
CA GLN A 69 -10.19 9.73 -19.53
C GLN A 69 -11.72 9.71 -19.53
N GLN A 70 -12.34 8.53 -19.46
CA GLN A 70 -13.80 8.39 -19.38
C GLN A 70 -14.39 9.01 -18.10
N LEU A 71 -13.64 8.97 -17.00
CA LEU A 71 -14.03 9.59 -15.73
C LEU A 71 -13.71 11.08 -15.65
N GLY A 72 -13.09 11.67 -16.69
CA GLY A 72 -12.70 13.08 -16.69
C GLY A 72 -11.63 13.45 -15.67
N LEU A 73 -10.84 12.46 -15.22
CA LEU A 73 -9.79 12.65 -14.22
C LEU A 73 -8.50 13.15 -14.87
N ASP A 74 -8.01 14.31 -14.44
CA ASP A 74 -6.74 14.88 -14.87
C ASP A 74 -5.60 14.53 -13.90
N PRO A 75 -4.61 13.72 -14.30
CA PRO A 75 -3.45 13.39 -13.48
C PRO A 75 -2.69 14.63 -13.01
N VAL A 76 -2.54 15.65 -13.84
CA VAL A 76 -1.75 16.84 -13.47
C VAL A 76 -2.39 17.52 -12.27
N ARG A 77 -3.71 17.68 -12.30
CA ARG A 77 -4.48 18.22 -11.18
C ARG A 77 -4.41 17.30 -9.96
N LEU A 78 -4.69 16.00 -10.11
CA LEU A 78 -4.70 15.03 -9.00
C LEU A 78 -3.35 14.98 -8.26
N ASN A 79 -2.24 15.08 -8.99
CA ASN A 79 -0.90 15.01 -8.43
C ASN A 79 -0.48 16.23 -7.59
N ASN A 80 -1.22 17.33 -7.71
CA ASN A 80 -1.03 18.55 -6.92
C ASN A 80 -1.92 18.62 -5.68
N LEU A 81 -2.83 17.65 -5.49
CA LEU A 81 -3.67 17.54 -4.30
C LEU A 81 -2.94 16.77 -3.18
N SER A 82 -3.40 16.93 -1.95
CA SER A 82 -3.05 16.00 -0.86
C SER A 82 -3.73 14.64 -1.04
N GLY A 83 -3.27 13.63 -0.30
CA GLY A 83 -3.86 12.28 -0.29
C GLY A 83 -5.39 12.28 -0.16
N PRO A 84 -5.96 12.87 0.92
CA PRO A 84 -7.41 12.92 1.12
C PRO A 84 -8.18 13.71 0.06
N GLU A 85 -7.62 14.82 -0.43
CA GLU A 85 -8.26 15.64 -1.47
C GLU A 85 -8.34 14.89 -2.82
N ALA A 86 -7.29 14.15 -3.18
CA ALA A 86 -7.28 13.32 -4.38
C ALA A 86 -8.35 12.22 -4.30
N VAL A 87 -8.47 11.55 -3.14
CA VAL A 87 -9.52 10.54 -2.89
C VAL A 87 -10.91 11.16 -3.07
N ALA A 88 -11.15 12.33 -2.50
CA ALA A 88 -12.44 13.02 -2.62
C ALA A 88 -12.78 13.40 -4.07
N GLU A 89 -11.78 13.78 -4.87
CA GLU A 89 -11.96 14.07 -6.30
C GLU A 89 -12.32 12.80 -7.09
N ILE A 90 -11.62 11.69 -6.82
CA ILE A 90 -11.87 10.40 -7.47
C ILE A 90 -13.27 9.87 -7.11
N ASP A 91 -13.63 9.86 -5.83
CA ASP A 91 -14.95 9.39 -5.38
C ASP A 91 -16.08 10.20 -6.02
N ARG A 92 -15.89 11.52 -6.20
CA ARG A 92 -16.85 12.37 -6.91
C ARG A 92 -16.99 11.97 -8.37
N ALA A 93 -15.89 11.68 -9.06
CA ALA A 93 -15.92 11.24 -10.45
C ALA A 93 -16.57 9.86 -10.60
N ILE A 94 -16.25 8.89 -9.73
CA ILE A 94 -16.88 7.56 -9.73
C ILE A 94 -18.39 7.72 -9.51
N SER A 95 -18.79 8.41 -8.44
CA SER A 95 -20.21 8.57 -8.10
C SER A 95 -21.00 9.27 -9.20
N GLY A 96 -20.42 10.30 -9.84
CA GLY A 96 -21.03 11.02 -10.96
C GLY A 96 -21.16 10.18 -12.24
N ALA A 97 -20.29 9.19 -12.44
CA ALA A 97 -20.35 8.28 -13.58
C ALA A 97 -21.40 7.17 -13.42
N VAL A 98 -21.85 6.87 -12.19
CA VAL A 98 -22.86 5.84 -11.93
C VAL A 98 -24.27 6.41 -12.06
N PRO A 99 -25.09 5.96 -13.03
CA PRO A 99 -26.45 6.46 -13.22
C PRO A 99 -27.33 6.28 -11.98
N THR A 100 -28.35 7.15 -11.85
CA THR A 100 -29.34 7.04 -10.77
C THR A 100 -30.08 5.71 -10.85
N GLY A 101 -30.26 5.04 -9.70
CA GLY A 101 -30.95 3.75 -9.62
C GLY A 101 -30.10 2.52 -9.95
N VAL A 102 -28.87 2.70 -10.47
CA VAL A 102 -27.93 1.60 -10.67
C VAL A 102 -27.20 1.31 -9.36
N LYS A 103 -27.23 0.04 -8.94
CA LYS A 103 -26.44 -0.47 -7.81
C LYS A 103 -25.04 -0.82 -8.30
N ALA A 104 -24.14 0.14 -8.22
CA ALA A 104 -22.71 -0.03 -8.51
C ALA A 104 -21.88 0.77 -7.49
N PRO A 105 -20.60 0.40 -7.28
CA PRO A 105 -19.72 1.13 -6.38
C PRO A 105 -19.59 2.61 -6.75
N ARG A 106 -19.70 3.50 -5.75
CA ARG A 106 -19.63 4.96 -5.90
C ARG A 106 -18.38 5.61 -5.32
N SER A 107 -17.49 4.81 -4.73
CA SER A 107 -16.23 5.27 -4.12
C SER A 107 -15.14 4.21 -4.23
N ILE A 108 -13.88 4.59 -4.01
CA ILE A 108 -12.74 3.66 -3.89
C ILE A 108 -13.03 2.61 -2.82
N ARG A 109 -13.59 3.02 -1.68
CA ARG A 109 -13.96 2.11 -0.59
C ARG A 109 -15.03 1.11 -1.03
N GLU A 110 -16.07 1.55 -1.73
CA GLU A 110 -17.11 0.63 -2.23
C GLU A 110 -16.59 -0.31 -3.31
N ILE A 111 -15.65 0.13 -4.16
CA ILE A 111 -14.99 -0.74 -5.14
C ILE A 111 -14.24 -1.86 -4.40
N LEU A 112 -13.47 -1.50 -3.36
CA LEU A 112 -12.74 -2.45 -2.54
C LEU A 112 -13.67 -3.48 -1.89
N GLU A 113 -14.77 -3.03 -1.29
CA GLU A 113 -15.75 -3.93 -0.66
C GLU A 113 -16.44 -4.85 -1.68
N ALA A 114 -16.73 -4.35 -2.89
CA ALA A 114 -17.25 -5.19 -3.97
C ALA A 114 -16.24 -6.27 -4.40
N THR A 115 -14.95 -5.92 -4.53
CA THR A 115 -13.89 -6.90 -4.84
C THR A 115 -13.75 -7.96 -3.75
N LYS A 116 -13.80 -7.58 -2.47
CA LYS A 116 -13.81 -8.53 -1.35
C LYS A 116 -15.00 -9.48 -1.44
N GLN A 117 -16.19 -8.97 -1.71
CA GLN A 117 -17.39 -9.79 -1.83
C GLN A 117 -17.29 -10.80 -2.97
N ILE A 118 -16.82 -10.38 -4.14
CA ILE A 118 -16.55 -11.27 -5.28
C ILE A 118 -15.53 -12.34 -4.89
N ASN A 119 -14.46 -11.97 -4.18
CA ASN A 119 -13.45 -12.92 -3.73
C ASN A 119 -14.01 -13.95 -2.73
N ARG A 120 -14.85 -13.52 -1.79
CA ARG A 120 -15.55 -14.42 -0.86
C ARG A 120 -16.43 -15.42 -1.59
N GLU A 121 -17.18 -14.96 -2.58
CA GLU A 121 -18.13 -15.81 -3.33
C GLU A 121 -17.41 -16.83 -4.22
N HIS A 122 -16.41 -16.38 -4.98
CA HIS A 122 -15.76 -17.20 -6.00
C HIS A 122 -14.53 -17.96 -5.51
N PHE A 123 -13.88 -17.49 -4.44
CA PHE A 123 -12.70 -18.13 -3.85
C PHE A 123 -12.94 -18.50 -2.38
N SER A 124 -14.16 -18.93 -2.05
CA SER A 124 -14.60 -19.25 -0.69
C SER A 124 -13.72 -20.29 0.04
N ALA A 125 -13.11 -21.23 -0.69
CA ALA A 125 -12.18 -22.21 -0.12
C ALA A 125 -10.88 -21.56 0.38
N LEU A 126 -10.32 -20.62 -0.40
CA LEU A 126 -9.16 -19.82 -0.01
C LEU A 126 -9.53 -18.91 1.18
N TRP A 127 -10.72 -18.31 1.13
CA TRP A 127 -11.21 -17.43 2.19
C TRP A 127 -11.34 -18.14 3.54
N LYS A 128 -11.83 -19.38 3.54
CA LYS A 128 -11.97 -20.22 4.75
C LYS A 128 -10.62 -20.63 5.36
N GLN A 129 -9.53 -20.54 4.60
CA GLN A 129 -8.18 -20.82 5.09
C GLN A 129 -7.50 -19.58 5.69
N MET A 130 -8.00 -18.37 5.41
CA MET A 130 -7.57 -17.16 6.10
C MET A 130 -8.12 -17.21 7.53
N GLY A 131 -7.22 -17.18 8.52
CA GLY A 131 -7.50 -17.47 9.93
C GLY A 131 -8.46 -16.50 10.65
N THR A 132 -8.32 -16.41 11.97
CA THR A 132 -9.38 -15.99 12.90
C THR A 132 -9.80 -14.51 12.87
N THR A 133 -9.10 -13.62 12.16
CA THR A 133 -9.54 -12.22 12.01
C THR A 133 -9.35 -11.67 10.59
N GLU A 134 -10.47 -11.65 9.86
CA GLU A 134 -10.54 -11.23 8.46
C GLU A 134 -9.99 -9.82 8.22
N ALA A 135 -10.34 -8.85 9.07
CA ALA A 135 -9.89 -7.47 8.94
C ALA A 135 -8.36 -7.35 9.00
N HIS A 136 -7.71 -8.13 9.86
CA HIS A 136 -6.25 -8.13 9.99
C HIS A 136 -5.54 -8.84 8.84
N MET A 137 -6.14 -9.89 8.28
CA MET A 137 -5.57 -10.60 7.13
C MET A 137 -5.74 -9.86 5.80
N THR A 138 -6.78 -9.02 5.70
CA THR A 138 -7.11 -8.33 4.46
C THR A 138 -6.53 -6.93 4.36
N ILE A 139 -6.16 -6.27 5.47
CA ILE A 139 -5.66 -4.89 5.43
C ILE A 139 -4.42 -4.70 4.53
N GLY A 140 -3.53 -5.69 4.44
CA GLY A 140 -2.40 -5.66 3.51
C GLY A 140 -2.86 -5.67 2.03
N ASN A 141 -3.79 -6.57 1.71
CA ASN A 141 -4.42 -6.64 0.38
C ASN A 141 -5.22 -5.38 0.06
N ASP A 142 -5.89 -4.80 1.07
CA ASP A 142 -6.67 -3.58 0.94
C ASP A 142 -5.78 -2.39 0.63
N LEU A 143 -4.69 -2.22 1.39
CA LEU A 143 -3.69 -1.19 1.13
C LEU A 143 -3.12 -1.31 -0.28
N GLN A 144 -2.73 -2.52 -0.68
CA GLN A 144 -2.22 -2.77 -2.01
C GLN A 144 -3.26 -2.46 -3.10
N SER A 145 -4.53 -2.84 -2.87
CA SER A 145 -5.63 -2.56 -3.78
C SER A 145 -5.89 -1.06 -3.91
N VAL A 146 -5.85 -0.31 -2.81
CA VAL A 146 -5.98 1.15 -2.84
C VAL A 146 -4.82 1.79 -3.58
N PHE A 147 -3.58 1.34 -3.35
CA PHE A 147 -2.42 1.81 -4.11
C PHE A 147 -2.58 1.58 -5.62
N ALA A 148 -3.02 0.38 -6.01
CA ALA A 148 -3.30 0.06 -7.40
C ALA A 148 -4.40 0.97 -7.98
N LEU A 149 -5.52 1.15 -7.28
CA LEU A 149 -6.60 2.04 -7.71
C LEU A 149 -6.14 3.50 -7.87
N LEU A 150 -5.39 4.04 -6.90
CA LEU A 150 -4.84 5.39 -6.98
C LEU A 150 -3.97 5.57 -8.24
N GLU A 151 -3.11 4.59 -8.53
CA GLU A 151 -2.29 4.60 -9.74
C GLU A 151 -3.13 4.51 -11.02
N CYS A 152 -4.19 3.69 -11.03
CA CYS A 152 -5.14 3.60 -12.15
C CYS A 152 -5.74 4.98 -12.46
N PHE A 153 -6.19 5.67 -11.42
CA PHE A 153 -6.76 7.02 -11.52
C PHE A 153 -5.74 8.12 -11.81
N GLY A 154 -4.44 7.81 -11.80
CA GLY A 154 -3.37 8.74 -12.17
C GLY A 154 -2.81 9.54 -11.02
N CYS A 155 -3.03 9.07 -9.79
CA CYS A 155 -2.44 9.64 -8.59
C CYS A 155 -1.04 9.07 -8.35
N TRP A 156 -0.11 10.00 -8.26
CA TRP A 156 1.34 9.90 -8.16
C TRP A 156 1.83 8.68 -8.92
N PRO A 157 1.61 8.58 -10.24
CA PRO A 157 1.98 7.40 -11.00
C PRO A 157 3.50 7.29 -11.01
N ASP A 158 3.99 6.07 -10.86
CA ASP A 158 5.38 5.78 -11.14
C ASP A 158 5.64 6.05 -12.64
N SER A 159 6.89 6.39 -13.00
CA SER A 159 7.25 6.44 -14.43
C SER A 159 6.96 5.08 -15.06
N GLU A 160 6.73 5.00 -16.38
CA GLU A 160 6.40 3.72 -17.02
C GLU A 160 7.47 2.63 -16.76
N GLU A 161 8.73 3.05 -16.60
CA GLU A 161 9.84 2.18 -16.20
C GLU A 161 9.70 1.66 -14.77
N VAL A 162 9.21 2.49 -13.84
CA VAL A 162 9.01 2.16 -12.43
C VAL A 162 7.71 1.37 -12.22
N TYR A 163 6.65 1.67 -13.00
CA TYR A 163 5.43 0.86 -13.07
C TYR A 163 5.75 -0.61 -13.41
N LYS A 164 6.59 -0.83 -14.44
CA LYS A 164 7.03 -2.17 -14.86
C LYS A 164 7.84 -2.91 -13.79
N LYS A 165 8.49 -2.17 -12.86
CA LYS A 165 9.23 -2.74 -11.72
C LYS A 165 8.32 -3.12 -10.55
N GLY A 166 7.07 -2.65 -10.52
CA GLY A 166 6.13 -2.94 -9.44
C GLY A 166 6.52 -2.28 -8.11
N SER A 167 7.10 -1.08 -8.13
CA SER A 167 7.54 -0.37 -6.92
C SER A 167 6.42 -0.05 -5.93
N ARG A 168 5.16 -0.01 -6.39
CA ARG A 168 3.97 0.10 -5.54
C ARG A 168 3.81 -1.01 -4.51
N PHE A 169 4.33 -2.22 -4.75
CA PHE A 169 4.17 -3.36 -3.84
C PHE A 169 5.04 -3.17 -2.58
N PRO A 170 6.36 -2.88 -2.70
CA PRO A 170 7.17 -2.44 -1.57
C PRO A 170 6.58 -1.25 -0.81
N ASP A 171 6.08 -0.21 -1.52
CA ASP A 171 5.50 0.97 -0.87
C ASP A 171 4.24 0.63 -0.08
N ALA A 172 3.35 -0.20 -0.65
CA ALA A 172 2.16 -0.67 0.03
C ALA A 172 2.52 -1.53 1.25
N GLN A 173 3.56 -2.36 1.17
CA GLN A 173 4.03 -3.17 2.29
C GLN A 173 4.64 -2.32 3.41
N HIS A 174 5.40 -1.28 3.07
CA HIS A 174 5.88 -0.29 4.05
C HIS A 174 4.73 0.46 4.70
N THR A 175 3.73 0.85 3.93
CA THR A 175 2.52 1.53 4.42
C THR A 175 1.69 0.62 5.31
N PHE A 176 1.62 -0.67 5.00
CA PHE A 176 1.00 -1.68 5.86
C PHE A 176 1.73 -1.81 7.19
N ASN A 177 3.04 -2.04 7.18
CA ASN A 177 3.80 -2.16 8.42
C ASN A 177 3.65 -0.90 9.28
N ALA A 178 3.69 0.27 8.65
CA ALA A 178 3.55 1.55 9.33
C ALA A 178 2.17 1.79 9.94
N SER A 179 1.12 1.11 9.47
CA SER A 179 -0.24 1.22 10.01
C SER A 179 -0.36 0.74 11.47
N HIS A 180 0.65 0.03 11.96
CA HIS A 180 0.77 -0.42 13.35
C HIS A 180 1.55 0.53 14.26
N PHE A 181 1.93 1.70 13.75
CA PHE A 181 2.70 2.71 14.47
C PHE A 181 1.98 4.06 14.45
N ASP A 182 2.40 4.97 15.34
CA ASP A 182 1.85 6.33 15.42
C ASP A 182 2.25 7.19 14.21
N VAL A 183 3.44 6.97 13.66
CA VAL A 183 4.02 7.80 12.60
C VAL A 183 4.75 6.96 11.55
N LEU A 184 4.43 7.21 10.28
CA LEU A 184 5.20 6.85 9.10
C LEU A 184 6.06 8.04 8.67
N VAL A 185 7.39 7.87 8.63
CA VAL A 185 8.32 8.89 8.15
C VAL A 185 8.92 8.47 6.81
N THR A 186 8.86 9.35 5.81
CA THR A 186 9.44 9.10 4.48
C THR A 186 10.11 10.36 3.92
N ARG A 187 11.06 10.18 2.98
CA ARG A 187 11.62 11.31 2.19
C ARG A 187 10.87 11.50 0.87
N ASP A 188 10.07 10.51 0.48
CA ASP A 188 9.36 10.50 -0.79
C ASP A 188 7.98 11.14 -0.63
N LYS A 189 7.76 12.25 -1.32
CA LYS A 189 6.48 12.97 -1.33
C LYS A 189 5.35 12.16 -1.97
N GLY A 190 5.64 11.39 -3.02
CA GLY A 190 4.68 10.50 -3.67
C GLY A 190 4.25 9.39 -2.72
N MET A 191 5.19 8.72 -2.06
CA MET A 191 4.89 7.72 -1.03
C MET A 191 4.06 8.32 0.11
N LYS A 192 4.42 9.51 0.61
CA LYS A 192 3.65 10.21 1.64
C LYS A 192 2.20 10.40 1.21
N ASN A 193 1.97 10.93 0.02
CA ASN A 193 0.63 11.22 -0.48
C ASN A 193 -0.20 9.94 -0.70
N ARG A 194 0.40 8.90 -1.29
CA ARG A 194 -0.25 7.58 -1.46
C ARG A 194 -0.63 6.97 -0.11
N ALA A 195 0.27 7.00 0.87
CA ALA A 195 0.00 6.49 2.21
C ALA A 195 -1.12 7.27 2.90
N GLN A 196 -1.11 8.60 2.82
CA GLN A 196 -2.21 9.44 3.35
C GLN A 196 -3.55 9.13 2.69
N ALA A 197 -3.58 8.97 1.36
CA ALA A 197 -4.78 8.59 0.63
C ALA A 197 -5.29 7.21 1.07
N ALA A 198 -4.39 6.23 1.17
CA ALA A 198 -4.75 4.88 1.58
C ALA A 198 -5.26 4.82 3.03
N TYR A 199 -4.61 5.53 3.95
CA TYR A 199 -5.08 5.64 5.33
C TYR A 199 -6.41 6.37 5.46
N ALA A 200 -6.65 7.41 4.66
CA ALA A 200 -7.95 8.07 4.61
C ALA A 200 -9.04 7.11 4.11
N VAL A 201 -8.77 6.35 3.05
CA VAL A 201 -9.71 5.35 2.51
C VAL A 201 -9.99 4.25 3.52
N LEU A 202 -9.01 3.78 4.29
CA LEU A 202 -9.16 2.65 5.22
C LEU A 202 -9.49 3.07 6.65
N GLY A 203 -9.44 4.35 6.99
CA GLY A 203 -9.67 4.85 8.35
C GLY A 203 -8.51 4.56 9.31
N VAL A 204 -7.27 4.50 8.81
CA VAL A 204 -6.08 4.29 9.62
C VAL A 204 -5.60 5.61 10.24
N GLY A 205 -5.32 5.61 11.54
CA GLY A 205 -4.95 6.81 12.31
C GLY A 205 -3.47 7.20 12.29
N THR A 206 -2.61 6.42 11.64
CA THR A 206 -1.17 6.66 11.55
C THR A 206 -0.89 7.99 10.83
N ARG A 207 -0.05 8.84 11.44
CA ARG A 207 0.37 10.11 10.83
C ARG A 207 1.46 9.84 9.79
N VAL A 208 1.39 10.49 8.63
CA VAL A 208 2.43 10.37 7.61
C VAL A 208 3.17 11.70 7.47
N MET A 209 4.47 11.67 7.69
CA MET A 209 5.35 12.85 7.72
C MET A 209 6.52 12.71 6.75
N LEU A 210 6.93 13.83 6.17
CA LEU A 210 8.25 13.93 5.55
C LEU A 210 9.32 13.92 6.64
N THR A 211 10.53 13.49 6.31
CA THR A 211 11.66 13.53 7.26
C THR A 211 11.86 14.92 7.87
N SER A 212 11.78 16.00 7.07
CA SER A 212 11.90 17.38 7.55
C SER A 212 10.77 17.79 8.51
N GLU A 213 9.56 17.31 8.26
CA GLU A 213 8.40 17.56 9.14
C GLU A 213 8.56 16.83 10.47
N TYR A 214 9.05 15.58 10.42
CA TYR A 214 9.32 14.78 11.60
C TYR A 214 10.46 15.35 12.45
N GLU A 215 11.54 15.82 11.83
CA GLU A 215 12.63 16.50 12.54
C GLU A 215 12.13 17.72 13.30
N THR A 216 11.27 18.53 12.66
CA THR A 216 10.64 19.69 13.30
C THR A 216 9.74 19.30 14.46
N TYR A 217 8.92 18.25 14.28
CA TYR A 217 8.06 17.70 15.31
C TYR A 217 8.85 17.23 16.54
N MET A 218 9.97 16.52 16.33
CA MET A 218 10.83 16.02 17.41
C MET A 218 11.52 17.14 18.19
N LEU A 219 11.82 18.28 17.56
CA LEU A 219 12.41 19.44 18.24
C LEU A 219 11.40 20.22 19.09
N GLN A 220 10.10 20.03 18.85
CA GLN A 220 9.00 20.69 19.55
C GLN A 220 8.34 19.81 20.62
N SER A 221 8.72 18.53 20.68
CA SER A 221 8.21 17.49 21.59
C SER A 221 9.12 17.32 22.80
#